data_AF-A0A2A4TLI0-F1
#
_entry.id   AF-A0A2A4TLI0-F1
#
_cell.length_a   1.000
_cell.length_b   1.000
_cell.length_c   1.000
_cell.angle_alpha   90.00
_cell.angle_beta   90.00
_cell.angle_gamma   90.00
#
_symmetry.space_group_name_H-M   'P 1'
#
loop_
_entity.id
_entity.type
_entity.pdbx_description
1 polymer ?
#
loop_
_entity_poly.entity_id
_entity_poly.type
_entity_poly.pdbx_seq_one_letter_code
_entity_poly.pdbx_strand_id
1 'polypeptide(L)'
;MERKCPFSPVGTRIQTEHVPLHVNTGKVISIDYSETITSEAIEWVIKLDSQRLPPEGFAHFQEWLNLSSAHMDAFKKAATAWGELDGLADAPMLT
;
A
#
# COMPACT_ATOMS: atom_id res chain seq x y z
N MET A 1 17.24 -0.51 -47.30
CA MET A 1 16.92 -1.82 -47.88
C MET A 1 16.34 -2.69 -46.77
N GLU A 2 15.16 -3.22 -47.03
CA GLU A 2 14.24 -3.88 -46.10
C GLU A 2 14.72 -5.26 -45.65
N ARG A 3 14.19 -5.74 -44.51
CA ARG A 3 13.50 -7.05 -44.33
C ARG A 3 13.16 -7.24 -42.85
N LYS A 4 11.90 -7.09 -42.46
CA LYS A 4 10.88 -8.17 -42.27
C LYS A 4 11.24 -9.17 -41.17
N CYS A 5 10.52 -9.06 -40.05
CA CYS A 5 10.38 -10.06 -39.01
C CYS A 5 9.83 -11.38 -39.55
N PRO A 6 10.05 -12.49 -38.82
CA PRO A 6 9.00 -13.49 -38.69
C PRO A 6 8.80 -13.95 -37.23
N PHE A 7 7.57 -13.74 -36.75
CA PHE A 7 6.75 -14.62 -35.91
C PHE A 7 7.39 -15.49 -34.79
N SER A 8 6.88 -15.27 -33.58
CA SER A 8 6.88 -16.16 -32.41
C SER A 8 6.30 -17.57 -32.69
N PRO A 9 6.46 -18.54 -31.77
CA PRO A 9 5.35 -18.76 -30.83
C PRO A 9 5.72 -19.21 -29.40
N VAL A 10 4.83 -18.82 -28.47
CA VAL A 10 4.31 -19.53 -27.28
C VAL A 10 5.27 -19.99 -26.17
N GLY A 11 5.06 -19.44 -24.97
CA GLY A 11 5.69 -19.95 -23.74
C GLY A 11 5.50 -19.06 -22.51
N THR A 12 4.27 -18.99 -22.01
CA THR A 12 3.94 -18.83 -20.58
C THR A 12 4.40 -17.57 -19.83
N ARG A 13 3.50 -16.57 -19.86
CA ARG A 13 3.06 -15.67 -18.79
C ARG A 13 3.61 -15.96 -17.37
N ILE A 14 4.52 -15.09 -16.90
CA ILE A 14 4.48 -14.53 -15.54
C ILE A 14 4.70 -13.02 -15.72
N GLN A 15 3.63 -12.25 -15.59
CA GLN A 15 3.72 -10.79 -15.49
C GLN A 15 4.37 -10.49 -14.14
N THR A 16 5.66 -10.15 -14.17
CA THR A 16 6.23 -9.30 -13.13
C THR A 16 5.56 -7.94 -13.32
N GLU A 17 4.51 -7.69 -12.55
CA GLU A 17 3.86 -6.39 -12.42
C GLU A 17 4.85 -5.40 -11.81
N HIS A 18 5.74 -4.94 -12.68
CA HIS A 18 6.61 -3.81 -12.51
C HIS A 18 5.69 -2.58 -12.42
N VAL A 19 5.34 -2.18 -11.19
CA VAL A 19 4.54 -0.98 -10.92
C VAL A 19 5.17 0.17 -11.71
N PRO A 20 4.53 0.67 -12.79
CA PRO A 20 5.11 1.76 -13.54
C PRO A 20 4.92 3.03 -12.71
N LEU A 21 6.02 3.63 -12.23
CA LEU A 21 6.03 5.04 -11.88
C LEU A 21 5.71 5.84 -13.14
N HIS A 22 4.42 6.07 -13.40
CA HIS A 22 3.97 6.98 -14.45
C HIS A 22 4.21 8.41 -13.99
N VAL A 23 5.42 8.91 -14.21
CA VAL A 23 5.68 10.34 -14.14
C VAL A 23 5.09 11.00 -15.39
N ASN A 24 3.84 11.47 -15.29
CA ASN A 24 3.24 12.31 -16.32
C ASN A 24 3.76 13.75 -16.15
N THR A 25 4.77 14.09 -16.95
CA THR A 25 5.28 15.46 -17.08
C THR A 25 4.16 16.40 -17.54
N GLY A 26 3.62 17.20 -16.61
CA GLY A 26 2.70 18.31 -16.94
C GLY A 26 1.57 18.57 -15.95
N LYS A 27 1.35 17.71 -14.94
CA LYS A 27 0.37 17.96 -13.88
C LYS A 27 1.11 18.51 -12.67
N VAL A 28 0.71 19.69 -12.19
CA VAL A 28 1.07 20.13 -10.84
C VAL A 28 0.70 18.97 -9.93
N ILE A 29 1.70 18.29 -9.36
CA ILE A 29 1.51 17.30 -8.31
C ILE A 29 1.01 18.11 -7.12
N SER A 30 -0.30 18.37 -7.09
CA SER A 30 -1.01 18.54 -5.84
C SER A 30 -0.79 17.24 -5.12
N ILE A 31 0.26 17.19 -4.30
CA ILE A 31 0.47 16.12 -3.33
C ILE A 31 -0.76 16.23 -2.44
N ASP A 32 -1.74 15.38 -2.70
CA ASP A 32 -2.94 15.35 -1.89
C ASP A 32 -2.49 14.88 -0.52
N TYR A 33 -2.38 15.83 0.40
CA TYR A 33 -1.82 15.60 1.72
C TYR A 33 -2.60 14.51 2.46
N SER A 34 -3.90 14.37 2.17
CA SER A 34 -4.74 13.26 2.65
C SER A 34 -4.35 11.90 2.07
N GLU A 35 -4.01 11.80 0.79
CA GLU A 35 -3.52 10.55 0.16
C GLU A 35 -2.19 10.10 0.78
N THR A 36 -1.33 11.06 1.15
CA THR A 36 -0.05 10.79 1.81
C THR A 36 -0.27 10.22 3.22
N ILE A 37 -1.07 10.91 4.05
CA ILE A 37 -1.40 10.46 5.41
C ILE A 37 -2.06 9.07 5.40
N THR A 38 -2.94 8.82 4.43
CA THR A 38 -3.63 7.52 4.32
C THR A 38 -2.64 6.41 3.98
N SER A 39 -1.69 6.68 3.08
CA SER A 39 -0.65 5.72 2.72
C SER A 39 0.27 5.41 3.91
N GLU A 40 0.70 6.44 4.65
CA GLU A 40 1.49 6.29 5.88
C GLU A 40 0.73 5.49 6.96
N ALA A 41 -0.58 5.72 7.10
CA ALA A 41 -1.43 4.97 8.03
C ALA A 41 -1.47 3.47 7.71
N ILE A 42 -1.63 3.11 6.42
CA ILE A 42 -1.62 1.72 5.97
C ILE A 42 -0.26 1.07 6.25
N GLU A 43 0.83 1.78 5.95
CA GLU A 43 2.18 1.28 6.28
C GLU A 43 2.36 1.02 7.77
N TRP A 44 1.85 1.90 8.64
CA TRP A 44 1.92 1.69 10.09
C TRP A 44 1.14 0.46 10.54
N VAL A 45 -0.05 0.23 9.99
CA VAL A 45 -0.84 -0.98 10.29
C VAL A 45 -0.06 -2.24 9.91
N ILE A 46 0.53 -2.29 8.72
CA ILE A 46 1.35 -3.42 8.26
C ILE A 46 2.57 -3.63 9.17
N LYS A 47 3.26 -2.55 9.52
CA LYS A 47 4.45 -2.60 10.39
C LYS A 47 4.10 -3.14 11.79
N LEU A 48 2.97 -2.71 12.35
CA LEU A 48 2.49 -3.17 13.66
C LEU A 48 2.02 -4.62 13.64
N ASP A 49 1.29 -5.02 12.60
CA ASP A 49 0.79 -6.39 12.40
C ASP A 49 1.94 -7.40 12.25
N SER A 50 3.01 -7.02 11.55
CA SER A 50 4.17 -7.89 11.27
C SER A 50 4.97 -8.34 12.51
N GLN A 51 4.62 -7.88 13.72
CA GLN A 51 5.31 -8.15 15.01
C GLN A 51 6.82 -7.87 15.03
N ARG A 52 7.34 -7.16 14.01
CA ARG A 52 8.78 -6.86 13.83
C ARG A 52 9.11 -5.39 14.08
N LEU A 53 8.26 -4.66 14.78
CA LEU A 53 8.54 -3.26 15.09
C LEU A 53 9.51 -3.16 16.28
N PRO A 54 10.72 -2.60 16.11
CA PRO A 54 11.64 -2.38 17.23
C PRO A 54 11.07 -1.31 18.18
N PRO A 55 11.55 -1.22 19.43
CA PRO A 55 11.07 -0.24 20.42
C PRO A 55 11.15 1.21 19.92
N GLU A 56 12.16 1.55 19.12
CA GLU A 56 12.28 2.88 18.48
C GLU A 56 11.16 3.14 17.45
N GLY A 57 10.68 2.10 16.77
CA GLY A 57 9.56 2.20 15.83
C GLY A 57 8.24 2.56 16.51
N PHE A 58 8.03 2.14 17.77
CA PHE A 58 6.87 2.55 18.56
C PHE A 58 6.92 4.03 18.94
N ALA A 59 8.11 4.56 19.24
CA ALA A 59 8.28 5.99 19.52
C ALA A 59 7.94 6.82 18.27
N HIS A 60 8.48 6.44 17.11
CA HIS A 60 8.18 7.11 15.84
C HIS A 60 6.71 7.02 15.44
N PHE A 61 6.07 5.87 15.68
CA PHE A 61 4.64 5.72 15.46
C PHE A 61 3.84 6.68 16.35
N GLN A 62 4.21 6.80 17.63
CA GLN A 62 3.56 7.71 18.56
C GLN A 62 3.79 9.17 18.16
N GLU A 63 4.99 9.55 17.72
CA GLU A 63 5.27 10.88 17.19
C GLU A 63 4.40 11.20 15.98
N TRP A 64 4.32 10.27 15.03
CA TRP A 64 3.51 10.39 13.81
C TRP A 64 2.02 10.56 14.13
N LEU A 65 1.45 9.79 15.07
CA LEU A 65 0.06 9.95 15.51
C LEU A 65 -0.23 11.33 16.12
N ASN A 66 0.77 11.94 16.78
CA ASN A 66 0.63 13.23 17.44
C ASN A 66 0.82 14.43 16.50
N LEU A 67 1.22 14.23 15.24
CA LEU A 67 1.42 15.33 14.28
C LEU A 67 0.12 16.09 14.00
N SER A 68 -1.00 15.39 13.86
CA SER A 68 -2.33 16.02 13.74
C SER A 68 -3.45 15.03 13.98
N SER A 69 -4.66 15.53 14.24
CA SER A 69 -5.87 14.72 14.34
C SER A 69 -6.16 13.91 13.07
N ALA A 70 -5.71 14.38 11.90
CA ALA A 70 -5.87 13.67 10.63
C ALA A 70 -5.06 12.36 10.57
N HIS A 71 -3.86 12.33 11.15
CA HIS A 71 -3.03 11.11 11.22
C HIS A 71 -3.70 10.05 12.09
N MET A 72 -4.22 10.46 13.26
CA MET A 72 -4.97 9.55 14.13
C MET A 72 -6.24 9.01 13.46
N ASP A 73 -6.99 9.87 12.76
CA ASP A 73 -8.22 9.46 12.07
C ASP A 73 -7.92 8.48 10.91
N ALA A 74 -6.91 8.77 10.11
CA ALA A 74 -6.46 7.89 9.03
C ALA A 74 -5.98 6.54 9.56
N PHE A 75 -5.22 6.52 10.66
CA PHE A 75 -4.79 5.28 11.30
C PHE A 75 -5.96 4.45 11.81
N LYS A 76 -6.95 5.07 12.47
CA LYS A 76 -8.15 4.36 12.94
C LYS A 76 -8.88 3.70 11.77
N LYS A 77 -9.07 4.41 10.66
CA LYS A 77 -9.71 3.86 9.46
C LYS A 77 -8.93 2.68 8.88
N ALA A 78 -7.61 2.81 8.73
CA ALA A 78 -6.77 1.74 8.23
C ALA A 78 -6.79 0.51 9.15
N ALA A 79 -6.70 0.71 10.46
CA ALA A 79 -6.74 -0.37 11.44
C ALA A 79 -8.12 -1.07 11.49
N THR A 80 -9.22 -0.31 11.40
CA THR A 80 -10.56 -0.90 11.29
C THR A 80 -10.70 -1.74 10.04
N ALA A 81 -10.31 -1.22 8.87
CA ALA A 81 -10.37 -1.97 7.62
C ALA A 81 -9.53 -3.26 7.67
N TRP A 82 -8.35 -3.20 8.28
CA TRP A 82 -7.50 -4.39 8.49
C TRP A 82 -8.15 -5.40 9.44
N GLY A 83 -8.74 -4.96 10.55
CA GLY A 83 -9.46 -5.82 11.48
C GLY A 83 -10.70 -6.48 10.86
N GLU A 84 -11.41 -5.77 9.97
CA GLU A 84 -12.52 -6.37 9.20
C GLU A 84 -12.03 -7.46 8.25
N LEU A 85 -10.86 -7.28 7.61
CA LEU A 85 -10.24 -8.31 6.77
C LEU A 85 -9.78 -9.53 7.57
N ASP A 86 -9.20 -9.32 8.74
CA ASP A 86 -8.78 -10.41 9.65
C ASP A 86 -10.00 -11.20 10.16
N GLY A 87 -11.07 -10.50 10.56
CA GLY A 87 -12.33 -11.13 10.97
C GLY A 87 -13.05 -11.89 9.84
N LEU A 88 -12.87 -11.48 8.58
CA LEU A 88 -13.37 -12.23 7.42
C LEU A 88 -12.60 -13.54 7.20
N ALA A 89 -11.32 -13.62 7.58
CA ALA A 89 -10.54 -14.84 7.47
C ALA A 89 -10.96 -15.91 8.50
N ASP A 90 -11.48 -15.50 9.65
CA ASP A 90 -11.97 -16.39 10.72
C ASP A 90 -13.44 -16.80 10.54
N ALA A 91 -14.16 -16.16 9.62
CA ALA A 91 -15.55 -16.54 9.34
C ALA A 91 -15.60 -18.01 8.90
N PRO A 92 -16.40 -18.87 9.57
CA PRO A 92 -16.57 -20.24 9.11
C PRO A 92 -17.13 -20.15 7.70
N MET A 93 -16.36 -20.65 6.72
CA MET A 93 -16.90 -20.90 5.39
C MET A 93 -18.16 -21.74 5.58
N LEU A 94 -19.32 -21.11 5.37
CA LEU A 94 -20.62 -21.79 5.46
C LEU A 94 -20.61 -22.87 4.37
N THR A 95 -20.29 -24.10 4.78
CA THR A 95 -20.38 -25.34 4.02
C THR A 95 -21.60 -26.14 4.42
#